data_AF-A0A8K1FYU4-F1
#
_entry.id   AF-A0A8K1FYU4-F1
#
_cell.length_a   1.000
_cell.length_b   1.000
_cell.length_c   1.000
_cell.angle_alpha   90.00
_cell.angle_beta   90.00
_cell.angle_gamma   90.00
#
_symmetry.space_group_name_H-M   'P 1'
#
loop_
_entity.id
_entity.type
_entity.pdbx_description
1 polymer ?
#
loop_
_entity_poly.entity_id
_entity_poly.type
_entity_poly.pdbx_seq_one_letter_code
_entity_poly.pdbx_strand_id
1 'polypeptide(L)'
;MGIRPSQHGFRKGRTCLTNLISFYDQVTHLVDDGKARDVVYLDFSKAFDTMSHGILVKKLQLMAWAAKLTSPLSVGTIVPPPRPASTPKLSTGKLSGINEI
;
A
#
# COMPACT_ATOMS: atom_id res chain seq x y z
N MET A 1 11.82 11.63 -0.15
CA MET A 1 12.00 10.34 0.57
C MET A 1 10.88 9.42 0.10
N GLY A 2 11.18 8.36 -0.65
CA GLY A 2 10.16 7.50 -1.28
C GLY A 2 10.46 6.03 -1.07
N ILE A 3 9.43 5.19 -1.15
CA ILE A 3 9.59 3.74 -1.06
C ILE A 3 10.19 3.24 -2.38
N ARG A 4 11.39 2.65 -2.31
CA ARG A 4 12.11 2.16 -3.51
C ARG A 4 11.26 1.19 -4.34
N PRO A 5 11.33 1.23 -5.69
CA PRO A 5 10.65 0.27 -6.56
C PRO A 5 11.09 -1.17 -6.40
N SER A 6 12.20 -1.46 -5.71
CA SER A 6 12.62 -2.82 -5.37
C SER A 6 12.07 -3.32 -4.03
N GLN A 7 11.46 -2.45 -3.21
CA GLN A 7 10.88 -2.86 -1.93
C GLN A 7 9.61 -3.68 -2.17
N HIS A 8 9.50 -4.85 -1.57
CA HIS A 8 8.31 -5.71 -1.71
C HIS A 8 7.52 -5.83 -0.41
N GLY A 9 8.19 -5.83 0.74
CA GLY A 9 7.54 -5.87 2.05
C GLY A 9 6.64 -4.67 2.27
N PHE A 10 5.48 -4.91 2.90
CA PHE A 10 4.50 -3.88 3.28
C PHE A 10 4.01 -2.98 2.12
N ARG A 11 3.98 -3.51 0.88
CA ARG A 11 3.45 -2.78 -0.29
C ARG A 11 2.23 -3.50 -0.88
N LYS A 12 1.18 -2.72 -1.17
CA LYS A 12 0.00 -3.23 -1.88
C LYS A 12 0.40 -3.78 -3.26
N GLY A 13 -0.13 -4.95 -3.61
CA GLY A 13 0.11 -5.61 -4.90
C GLY A 13 1.51 -6.21 -5.07
N ARG A 14 2.29 -6.35 -3.99
CA ARG A 14 3.62 -6.97 -4.02
C ARG A 14 3.70 -8.07 -2.98
N THR A 15 4.29 -9.19 -3.37
CA THR A 15 4.39 -10.40 -2.56
C THR A 15 5.83 -10.86 -2.43
N CYS A 16 6.09 -11.80 -1.52
CA CYS A 16 7.38 -12.48 -1.43
C CYS A 16 7.75 -13.18 -2.74
N LEU A 17 6.75 -13.78 -3.42
CA LEU A 17 6.96 -14.42 -4.72
C LEU A 17 7.44 -13.41 -5.78
N THR A 18 6.79 -12.25 -5.90
CA THR A 18 7.22 -11.22 -6.87
C THR A 18 8.63 -10.68 -6.55
N ASN A 19 9.00 -10.64 -5.26
CA ASN A 19 10.36 -10.29 -4.84
C ASN A 19 11.38 -11.31 -5.33
N LEU A 20 11.08 -12.59 -5.14
CA LEU A 20 11.95 -13.69 -5.54
C LEU A 20 12.14 -13.72 -7.06
N ILE A 21 11.04 -13.61 -7.82
CA ILE A 21 11.09 -13.56 -9.28
C ILE A 21 11.94 -12.38 -9.76
N SER A 22 11.72 -11.18 -9.22
CA SER A 22 12.50 -9.99 -9.59
C SER A 22 13.98 -10.08 -9.24
N PHE A 23 14.31 -10.81 -8.17
CA PHE A 23 15.70 -11.08 -7.79
C PHE A 23 16.36 -12.06 -8.76
N TYR A 24 15.72 -13.20 -9.06
CA TYR A 24 16.27 -14.18 -9.99
C TYR A 24 16.44 -13.62 -11.39
N ASP A 25 15.48 -12.85 -11.89
CA ASP A 25 15.59 -12.16 -13.19
C ASP A 25 16.88 -11.32 -13.28
N GLN A 26 17.16 -10.53 -12.24
CA GLN A 26 18.40 -9.75 -12.16
C GLN A 26 19.65 -10.62 -12.08
N VAL A 27 19.63 -11.67 -11.26
CA VAL A 27 20.78 -12.58 -11.09
C VAL A 27 21.07 -13.33 -12.40
N THR A 28 20.04 -13.85 -13.07
CA THR A 28 20.18 -14.58 -14.34
C THR A 28 20.79 -13.69 -15.41
N HIS A 29 20.29 -12.46 -15.59
CA HIS A 29 20.89 -11.52 -16.53
C HIS A 29 22.38 -11.23 -16.25
N LEU A 30 22.76 -11.14 -14.96
CA LEU A 30 24.16 -10.91 -14.58
C LEU A 30 25.04 -12.13 -14.82
N VAL A 31 24.49 -13.34 -14.65
CA VAL A 31 25.17 -14.60 -14.93
C VAL A 31 25.36 -14.78 -16.43
N ASP A 32 24.35 -14.47 -17.24
CA ASP A 32 24.41 -14.54 -18.71
C ASP A 32 25.48 -13.60 -19.27
N ASP A 33 25.68 -12.44 -18.63
CA ASP A 33 26.75 -11.48 -18.93
C ASP A 33 28.16 -12.00 -18.59
N GLY A 34 28.29 -13.21 -18.03
CA GLY A 34 29.55 -13.80 -17.59
C GLY A 34 30.18 -13.11 -16.38
N LYS A 35 29.40 -12.29 -15.64
CA LYS A 35 29.90 -11.47 -14.53
C LYS A 35 29.68 -12.17 -13.19
N ALA A 36 30.76 -12.40 -12.44
CA ALA A 36 30.65 -12.86 -11.05
C ALA A 36 30.00 -11.78 -10.18
N ARG A 37 29.05 -12.19 -9.34
CA ARG A 37 28.27 -11.31 -8.44
C ARG A 37 28.01 -12.01 -7.12
N ASP A 38 28.20 -11.28 -6.03
CA ASP A 38 27.93 -11.76 -4.67
C ASP A 38 26.59 -11.22 -4.14
N VAL A 39 25.94 -12.02 -3.31
CA VAL A 39 24.66 -11.68 -2.67
C VAL A 39 24.86 -11.62 -1.17
N VAL A 40 24.53 -10.48 -0.56
CA VAL A 40 24.59 -10.29 0.89
C VAL A 40 23.17 -10.29 1.45
N TYR A 41 22.87 -11.26 2.31
CA TYR A 41 21.62 -11.31 3.06
C TYR A 41 21.79 -10.58 4.39
N LEU A 42 20.95 -9.59 4.63
CA LEU A 42 20.93 -8.79 5.86
C LEU A 42 19.57 -8.92 6.53
N ASP A 43 19.58 -9.10 7.85
CA ASP A 43 18.37 -9.13 8.67
C ASP A 43 18.57 -8.32 9.95
N PHE A 44 17.48 -7.73 10.44
CA PHE A 44 17.49 -6.95 11.68
C PHE A 44 16.84 -7.77 12.80
N SER A 45 17.64 -8.14 13.80
CA SER A 45 17.09 -8.73 15.03
C SER A 45 16.12 -7.77 15.70
N LYS A 46 14.90 -8.24 15.99
CA LYS A 46 13.84 -7.47 16.66
C LYS A 46 13.68 -6.06 16.08
N ALA A 47 13.53 -5.97 14.76
CA ALA A 47 13.59 -4.71 14.03
C ALA A 47 12.70 -3.61 14.63
N PHE A 48 11.45 -3.93 15.00
CA PHE A 48 10.53 -2.93 15.55
C PHE A 48 10.81 -2.56 17.01
N ASP A 49 11.35 -3.48 17.81
CA ASP A 49 11.72 -3.20 19.20
C ASP A 49 13.01 -2.36 19.28
N THR A 50 13.90 -2.51 18.29
CA THR A 50 15.23 -1.87 18.26
C THR A 50 15.22 -0.50 17.56
N MET A 51 14.17 -0.17 16.81
CA MET A 51 14.07 1.11 16.11
C MET A 51 13.96 2.30 17.08
N SER A 52 14.85 3.29 16.93
CA SER A 52 14.76 4.55 17.71
C SER A 52 13.45 5.29 17.44
N HIS A 53 12.64 5.51 18.47
CA HIS A 53 11.38 6.24 18.38
C HIS A 53 11.55 7.66 17.82
N GLY A 54 12.62 8.38 18.19
CA GLY A 54 12.87 9.73 17.68
C GLY A 54 13.11 9.76 16.16
N ILE A 55 13.87 8.78 15.64
CA ILE A 55 14.11 8.64 14.20
C ILE A 55 12.82 8.26 13.47
N LEU A 56 12.03 7.34 14.04
CA LEU A 56 10.76 6.91 13.47
C LEU A 56 9.77 8.07 13.36
N VAL A 57 9.55 8.82 14.45
CA VAL A 57 8.63 9.97 14.48
C VAL A 57 9.07 11.04 13.48
N LYS A 58 10.36 11.36 13.44
CA LYS A 58 10.90 12.33 12.47
C LYS A 58 10.61 11.87 11.03
N LYS A 59 10.84 10.60 10.69
CA LYS A 59 10.52 10.07 9.35
C LYS A 59 9.03 10.11 9.04
N LEU A 60 8.16 9.76 9.98
CA LEU A 60 6.70 9.79 9.79
C LEU A 60 6.19 11.20 9.56
N GLN A 61 6.65 12.18 10.36
CA GLN A 61 6.36 13.59 10.13
C GLN A 61 6.85 14.02 8.75
N LEU A 62 8.02 13.54 8.33
CA LEU A 62 8.55 13.84 7.00
C LEU A 62 7.65 13.33 5.86
N MET A 63 7.07 12.14 6.02
CA MET A 63 6.17 11.57 5.04
C MET A 63 4.78 12.22 5.06
N ALA A 64 4.28 12.56 6.25
CA ALA A 64 2.98 13.22 6.40
C ALA A 64 2.98 14.62 5.80
N TRP A 65 4.03 15.43 5.98
CA TRP A 65 4.10 16.73 5.30
C TRP A 65 4.16 16.56 3.78
N ALA A 66 4.90 15.56 3.29
CA ALA A 66 5.01 15.31 1.86
C ALA A 66 3.65 14.93 1.26
N ALA A 67 2.87 14.09 1.96
CA ALA A 67 1.52 13.75 1.56
C ALA A 67 0.54 14.94 1.63
N LYS A 68 0.70 15.84 2.61
CA LYS A 68 -0.13 17.04 2.75
C LYS A 68 0.08 18.05 1.62
N LEU A 69 1.31 18.16 1.10
CA LEU A 69 1.61 19.03 -0.04
C LEU A 69 1.12 18.45 -1.38
N THR A 70 0.95 17.13 -1.48
CA THR A 70 0.51 16.47 -2.73
C THR A 70 -0.99 16.25 -2.81
N SER A 71 -1.76 16.42 -1.73
CA SER A 71 -3.20 16.61 -1.85
C SER A 71 -3.46 18.01 -2.41
N PRO A 72 -4.10 18.17 -3.58
CA PRO A 72 -4.51 19.49 -4.02
C PRO A 72 -5.40 20.08 -2.93
N LEU A 73 -4.95 21.16 -2.31
CA LEU A 73 -5.83 22.01 -1.52
C LEU A 73 -6.96 22.41 -2.46
N SER A 74 -8.13 21.78 -2.32
CA SER A 74 -9.35 22.32 -2.89
C SER A 74 -9.64 23.61 -2.15
N VAL A 75 -9.07 24.71 -2.64
CA VAL A 75 -9.46 26.06 -2.26
C VAL A 75 -10.86 26.27 -2.85
N GLY A 76 -11.87 26.31 -1.98
CA GLY A 76 -13.28 26.54 -2.33
C GLY A 76 -13.96 25.29 -2.88
N THR A 77 -15.07 24.81 -2.35
CA THR A 77 -16.29 25.55 -2.03
C THR A 77 -17.07 24.74 -1.00
N ILE A 78 -17.51 25.36 0.10
CA ILE A 78 -18.51 24.75 0.99
C ILE A 78 -19.82 24.74 0.20
N VAL A 79 -20.11 23.62 -0.47
CA VAL A 79 -21.47 23.33 -0.92
C VAL A 79 -22.17 22.59 0.22
N PRO A 80 -23.18 23.16 0.88
CA PRO A 80 -23.91 22.45 1.92
C PRO A 80 -24.57 21.19 1.33
N PRO A 81 -24.60 20.08 2.07
CA PRO A 81 -25.20 18.84 1.58
C PRO A 81 -26.69 19.05 1.27
N PRO A 82 -27.21 18.52 0.14
CA PRO A 82 -28.62 18.64 -0.18
C PRO A 82 -29.47 17.88 0.84
N ARG A 83 -30.60 18.49 1.24
CA ARG A 83 -31.58 17.94 2.17
C ARG A 83 -32.02 16.53 1.72
N PRO A 84 -31.95 15.50 2.58
CA PRO A 84 -32.40 14.16 2.19
C PRO A 84 -33.90 14.17 1.88
N ALA A 85 -34.26 13.72 0.68
CA ALA A 85 -35.65 13.44 0.32
C ALA A 85 -36.16 12.28 1.19
N SER A 86 -37.37 12.42 1.74
CA SER A 86 -38.04 11.40 2.54
C SER A 86 -38.07 10.06 1.79
N THR A 87 -37.53 9.02 2.41
CA THR A 87 -37.54 7.65 1.89
C THR A 87 -39.00 7.15 1.70
N PRO A 88 -39.35 6.53 0.57
CA PRO A 88 -40.61 5.82 0.43
C PRO A 88 -40.61 4.57 1.31
N LYS A 89 -41.73 4.31 2.01
CA LYS A 89 -41.90 3.07 2.79
C LYS A 89 -42.01 1.87 1.84
N LEU A 90 -41.12 0.90 2.03
CA LEU A 90 -41.14 -0.40 1.37
C LEU A 90 -42.39 -1.19 1.82
N SER A 91 -43.28 -1.54 0.89
CA SER A 91 -44.42 -2.41 1.19
C SER A 91 -43.96 -3.86 1.36
N THR A 92 -44.34 -4.47 2.48
CA THR A 92 -44.04 -5.86 2.85
C THR A 92 -44.69 -6.84 1.87
N GLY A 93 -43.92 -7.32 0.90
CA GLY A 93 -44.29 -8.42 0.01
C GLY A 93 -43.53 -9.70 0.39
N LYS A 94 -44.26 -10.75 0.73
CA LYS A 94 -43.77 -12.06 1.15
C LYS A 94 -43.13 -12.79 -0.05
N LEU A 95 -41.81 -12.96 -0.06
CA LEU A 95 -41.12 -13.80 -1.04
C LEU A 95 -41.21 -15.27 -0.56
N SER A 96 -42.13 -16.03 -1.14
CA SER A 96 -42.09 -17.49 -1.07
C SER A 96 -41.38 -18.02 -2.32
N GLY A 97 -40.30 -18.76 -2.09
CA GLY A 97 -39.81 -19.82 -2.97
C GLY A 97 -39.32 -19.41 -4.36
N ILE A 98 -37.99 -19.36 -4.52
CA ILE A 98 -37.35 -20.01 -5.67
C ILE A 98 -36.11 -20.72 -5.12
N ASN A 99 -36.13 -22.05 -5.20
CA ASN A 99 -35.04 -22.96 -4.91
C ASN A 99 -34.55 -23.51 -6.27
N GLU A 100 -33.28 -23.91 -6.33
CA GLU A 100 -32.62 -24.74 -7.36
C GLU A 100 -32.27 -24.06 -8.70
N ILE A 101 -30.98 -23.74 -8.91
CA ILE A 101 -29.92 -24.58 -9.53
C ILE A 101 -28.57 -24.07 -9.02
#